data_AF-A0A8A4TXI3-F1
#
_entry.id   AF-A0A8A4TXI3-F1
#
_cell.length_a   1.000
_cell.length_b   1.000
_cell.length_c   1.000
_cell.angle_alpha   90.00
_cell.angle_beta   90.00
_cell.angle_gamma   90.00
#
_symmetry.space_group_name_H-M   'P 1'
#
loop_
_entity.id
_entity.type
_entity.pdbx_description
1 polymer ?
#
loop_
_entity_poly.entity_id
_entity_poly.type
_entity_poly.pdbx_seq_one_letter_code
_entity_poly.pdbx_strand_id
1 'polypeptide(L)'
;MTWDTKEQQAFLVDIDTSERLAFQFNPNEIVDEKSTAYATIRIPGMSHPRYQFVAGEARRISVKIQLFKGPVRQQVAWLQSLCYPEHAGTMLKNAPHRVMLVYGQLYPGLVCIVKQVKARFFELFDRESLLPQRAEVDLTLEEYIERSVEVMEVRL
;
A
#
# COMPACT_ATOMS: atom_id res chain seq x y z
N MET A 1 31.44 22.94 5.60
CA MET A 1 30.90 21.74 4.92
C MET A 1 29.39 21.84 4.98
N THR A 2 28.78 22.30 3.88
CA THR A 2 27.33 22.41 3.74
C THR A 2 26.78 21.01 3.55
N TRP A 3 25.99 20.54 4.52
CA TRP A 3 25.26 19.29 4.40
C TRP A 3 24.14 19.56 3.41
N ASP A 4 24.33 19.12 2.17
CA ASP A 4 23.27 19.03 1.17
C ASP A 4 22.34 17.90 1.64
N THR A 5 21.47 18.20 2.61
CA THR A 5 20.45 17.28 3.09
C THR A 5 19.43 17.15 1.96
N LYS A 6 19.72 16.28 0.98
CA LYS A 6 18.72 15.86 0.01
C LYS A 6 17.54 15.30 0.80
N GLU A 7 16.40 15.99 0.74
CA GLU A 7 15.15 15.50 1.30
C GLU A 7 14.93 14.08 0.77
N GLN A 8 14.87 13.11 1.68
CA GLN A 8 14.62 11.72 1.31
C GLN A 8 13.17 11.62 0.83
N GLN A 9 13.00 11.38 -0.46
CA GLN A 9 11.69 11.22 -1.07
C GLN A 9 11.25 9.77 -0.98
N ALA A 10 10.02 9.55 -0.51
CA ALA A 10 9.39 8.24 -0.54
C ALA A 10 8.96 7.88 -1.96
N PHE A 11 9.03 6.59 -2.31
CA PHE A 11 8.61 6.12 -3.62
C PHE A 11 8.02 4.71 -3.55
N LEU A 12 7.15 4.42 -4.50
CA LEU A 12 6.59 3.09 -4.73
C LEU A 12 7.23 2.51 -5.99
N VAL A 13 7.75 1.29 -5.89
CA VAL A 13 8.36 0.57 -7.02
C VAL A 13 7.46 -0.58 -7.42
N ASP A 14 7.12 -0.68 -8.70
CA ASP A 14 6.57 -1.90 -9.28
C ASP A 14 7.72 -2.91 -9.48
N ILE A 15 7.61 -4.05 -8.82
CA ILE A 15 8.66 -5.09 -8.83
C ILE A 15 8.72 -5.79 -10.18
N ASP A 16 7.58 -5.94 -10.84
CA ASP A 16 7.47 -6.72 -12.06
C ASP A 16 7.95 -5.89 -13.29
N THR A 17 7.71 -4.57 -13.29
CA THR A 17 8.15 -3.66 -14.38
C THR A 17 9.39 -2.84 -14.07
N SER A 18 9.82 -2.77 -12.79
CA SER A 18 10.86 -1.85 -12.29
C SER A 18 10.54 -0.36 -12.46
N GLU A 19 9.30 -0.01 -12.79
CA GLU A 19 8.84 1.37 -12.79
C GLU A 19 8.71 1.91 -11.35
N ARG A 20 8.91 3.22 -11.19
CA ARG A 20 8.82 3.86 -9.87
C ARG A 20 7.98 5.12 -9.91
N LEU A 21 7.15 5.29 -8.91
CA LEU A 21 6.39 6.51 -8.64
C LEU A 21 6.95 7.17 -7.38
N ALA A 22 7.62 8.31 -7.57
CA ALA A 22 8.09 9.14 -6.46
C ALA A 22 6.95 10.01 -5.91
N PHE A 23 6.79 10.06 -4.60
CA PHE A 23 5.75 10.85 -3.95
C PHE A 23 6.14 12.32 -3.98
N GLN A 24 5.29 13.17 -4.56
CA GLN A 24 5.57 14.61 -4.62
C GLN A 24 5.74 15.22 -3.22
N PHE A 25 4.91 14.79 -2.28
CA PHE A 25 5.01 15.13 -0.87
C PHE A 25 5.06 13.83 -0.08
N ASN A 26 5.97 13.75 0.88
CA ASN A 26 5.98 12.61 1.79
C ASN A 26 4.70 12.61 2.65
N PRO A 27 4.06 11.45 2.85
CA PRO A 27 2.92 11.35 3.75
C PRO A 27 3.29 11.80 5.17
N ASN A 28 2.39 12.57 5.80
CA ASN A 28 2.55 12.99 7.19
C ASN A 28 2.18 11.89 8.20
N GLU A 29 1.40 10.90 7.74
CA GLU A 29 0.89 9.81 8.56
C GLU A 29 0.95 8.51 7.75
N ILE A 30 1.45 7.46 8.39
CA ILE A 30 1.43 6.09 7.89
C ILE A 30 0.79 5.24 8.98
N VAL A 31 -0.27 4.52 8.62
CA VAL A 31 -0.97 3.61 9.53
C VAL A 31 -0.52 2.20 9.21
N ASP A 32 0.09 1.53 10.18
CA ASP A 32 0.67 0.19 10.05
C ASP A 32 0.01 -0.76 11.04
N GLU A 33 -0.77 -1.69 10.50
CA GLU A 33 -1.67 -2.56 11.27
C GLU A 33 -1.29 -4.02 11.07
N LYS A 34 -1.22 -4.77 12.17
CA LYS A 34 -1.14 -6.23 12.16
C LYS A 34 -2.23 -6.78 13.08
N SER A 35 -3.00 -7.74 12.59
CA SER A 35 -4.06 -8.38 13.38
C SER A 35 -3.99 -9.90 13.30
N THR A 36 -4.79 -10.56 14.13
CA THR A 36 -4.84 -12.02 14.26
C THR A 36 -6.28 -12.47 14.42
N ALA A 37 -6.64 -13.55 13.75
CA ALA A 37 -7.96 -14.16 13.87
C ALA A 37 -7.99 -15.17 15.02
N TYR A 38 -8.98 -15.03 15.91
CA TYR A 38 -9.29 -15.98 16.97
C TYR A 38 -10.73 -16.47 16.87
N ALA A 39 -10.91 -17.79 16.93
CA ALA A 39 -12.21 -18.43 17.06
C ALA A 39 -12.63 -18.43 18.54
N THR A 40 -13.88 -18.04 18.80
CA THR A 40 -14.44 -18.04 20.16
C THR A 40 -15.26 -19.31 20.38
N ILE A 41 -14.83 -20.15 21.32
CA ILE A 41 -15.48 -21.40 21.68
C ILE A 41 -16.24 -21.19 22.98
N ARG A 42 -17.58 -21.25 22.91
CA ARG A 42 -18.47 -21.14 24.07
C ARG A 42 -18.84 -22.55 24.55
N ILE A 43 -18.48 -22.85 25.79
CA ILE A 43 -18.73 -24.16 26.40
C ILE A 43 -19.78 -23.96 27.51
N PRO A 44 -20.96 -24.62 27.43
CA PRO A 44 -21.96 -24.53 28.49
C PRO A 44 -21.39 -24.89 29.87
N GLY A 45 -21.70 -24.10 30.89
CA GLY A 45 -21.19 -24.29 32.25
C GLY A 45 -19.83 -23.63 32.53
N MET A 46 -19.14 -23.08 31.53
CA MET A 46 -17.93 -22.28 31.74
C MET A 46 -18.27 -20.80 31.94
N SER A 47 -17.55 -20.12 32.84
CA SER A 47 -17.77 -18.70 33.13
C SER A 47 -17.27 -17.78 32.01
N HIS A 48 -16.33 -18.23 31.18
CA HIS A 48 -15.72 -17.45 30.09
C HIS A 48 -15.50 -18.34 28.85
N PRO A 49 -15.58 -17.77 27.64
CA PRO A 49 -15.27 -18.50 26.43
C PRO A 49 -13.77 -18.84 26.34
N ARG A 50 -13.43 -19.86 25.55
CA ARG A 50 -12.06 -20.17 25.16
C ARG A 50 -11.78 -19.57 23.79
N TYR A 51 -10.59 -19.01 23.60
CA TYR A 51 -10.15 -18.46 22.32
C TYR A 51 -9.12 -19.39 21.70
N GLN A 52 -9.34 -19.78 20.44
CA GLN A 52 -8.41 -20.59 19.66
C GLN A 52 -7.83 -19.75 18.53
N PHE A 53 -6.51 -19.73 18.41
CA PHE A 53 -5.83 -19.07 17.30
C PHE A 53 -6.19 -19.76 15.98
N VAL A 54 -6.57 -18.97 14.97
CA VAL A 54 -6.90 -19.45 13.63
C VAL A 54 -5.74 -19.16 12.68
N ALA A 55 -5.42 -17.88 12.51
CA ALA A 55 -4.36 -17.42 11.61
C ALA A 55 -3.92 -15.98 11.97
N GLY A 56 -2.73 -15.60 11.51
CA GLY A 56 -2.34 -14.19 11.45
C GLY A 56 -2.92 -13.55 10.20
N GLU A 57 -3.50 -12.36 10.34
CA GLU A 57 -3.97 -11.58 9.19
C GLU A 57 -2.81 -10.89 8.49
N ALA A 58 -2.97 -10.49 7.23
CA ALA A 58 -1.95 -9.73 6.52
C ALA A 58 -1.64 -8.41 7.24
N ARG A 59 -0.36 -8.00 7.29
CA ARG A 59 0.02 -6.68 7.77
C ARG A 59 -0.46 -5.66 6.74
N ARG A 60 -1.21 -4.65 7.18
CA ARG A 60 -1.81 -3.63 6.32
C ARG A 60 -1.15 -2.29 6.57
N ILE A 61 -0.73 -1.63 5.50
CA ILE A 61 -0.12 -0.31 5.55
C ILE A 61 -1.00 0.65 4.75
N SER A 62 -1.49 1.69 5.41
CA SER A 62 -2.32 2.72 4.79
C SER A 62 -1.58 4.06 4.77
N VAL A 63 -1.53 4.68 3.59
CA VAL A 63 -0.77 5.90 3.33
C VAL A 63 -1.64 6.90 2.58
N LYS A 64 -1.56 8.18 2.95
CA LYS A 64 -2.23 9.27 2.22
C LYS A 64 -1.24 10.00 1.34
N ILE A 65 -1.46 9.94 0.02
CA ILE A 65 -0.62 10.59 -0.98
C ILE A 65 -1.34 11.83 -1.50
N GLN A 66 -0.64 12.96 -1.48
CA GLN A 66 -1.13 14.21 -2.06
C GLN A 66 -0.43 14.45 -3.41
N LEU A 67 -1.24 14.73 -4.43
CA LEU A 67 -0.78 15.05 -5.78
C LEU A 67 -1.26 16.45 -6.15
N PHE A 68 -0.35 17.30 -6.61
CA PHE A 68 -0.63 18.69 -6.92
C PHE A 68 0.20 19.19 -8.10
N LYS A 69 -0.43 19.75 -9.12
CA LYS A 69 0.20 20.30 -10.33
C LYS A 69 1.17 19.31 -11.01
N GLY A 70 0.68 18.66 -12.06
CA GLY A 70 1.44 17.68 -12.82
C GLY A 70 0.49 16.73 -13.56
N PRO A 71 0.98 15.58 -14.04
CA PRO A 71 0.14 14.57 -14.69
C PRO A 71 -0.67 13.76 -13.68
N VAL A 72 -1.47 14.44 -12.83
CA VAL A 72 -2.21 13.85 -11.69
C VAL A 72 -3.07 12.68 -12.15
N ARG A 73 -3.80 12.83 -13.27
CA ARG A 73 -4.59 11.73 -13.84
C ARG A 73 -3.75 10.50 -14.16
N GLN A 74 -2.56 10.67 -14.74
CA GLN A 74 -1.70 9.55 -15.12
C GLN A 74 -1.10 8.88 -13.89
N GLN A 75 -0.69 9.66 -12.89
CA GLN A 75 -0.18 9.13 -11.62
C GLN A 75 -1.25 8.33 -10.85
N VAL A 76 -2.47 8.84 -10.78
CA VAL A 76 -3.59 8.09 -10.18
C VAL A 76 -3.91 6.84 -11.00
N ALA A 77 -3.91 6.93 -12.33
CA ALA A 77 -4.14 5.77 -13.19
C ALA A 77 -3.06 4.69 -13.01
N TRP A 78 -1.80 5.09 -12.86
CA TRP A 78 -0.70 4.17 -12.55
C TRP A 78 -0.87 3.50 -11.18
N LEU A 79 -1.28 4.24 -10.15
CA LEU A 79 -1.60 3.62 -8.85
C LEU A 79 -2.75 2.63 -8.97
N GLN A 80 -3.81 2.99 -9.70
CA GLN A 80 -4.96 2.12 -9.92
C GLN A 80 -4.61 0.88 -10.75
N SER A 81 -3.69 0.99 -11.72
CA SER A 81 -3.30 -0.15 -12.56
C SER A 81 -2.68 -1.29 -11.78
N LEU A 82 -2.04 -1.00 -10.63
CA LEU A 82 -1.49 -2.00 -9.72
C LEU A 82 -2.54 -2.93 -9.10
N CYS A 83 -3.83 -2.55 -9.15
CA CYS A 83 -4.93 -3.42 -8.73
C CYS A 83 -5.47 -4.31 -9.87
N TYR A 84 -5.03 -4.09 -11.11
CA TYR A 84 -5.50 -4.85 -12.27
C TYR A 84 -4.54 -6.01 -12.57
N PRO A 85 -5.06 -7.20 -12.88
CA PRO A 85 -4.24 -8.29 -13.40
C PRO A 85 -3.85 -8.07 -14.86
N GLU A 86 -2.78 -8.71 -15.30
CA GLU A 86 -2.42 -8.75 -16.71
C GLU A 86 -3.17 -9.87 -17.44
N HIS A 87 -3.68 -9.57 -18.62
CA HIS A 87 -4.34 -10.54 -19.48
C HIS A 87 -3.65 -10.66 -20.85
N ALA A 88 -3.63 -11.87 -21.39
CA ALA A 88 -3.34 -12.14 -22.79
C ALA A 88 -4.65 -12.48 -23.52
N GLY A 89 -5.29 -11.46 -24.09
CA GLY A 89 -6.66 -11.58 -24.59
C GLY A 89 -7.65 -11.75 -23.45
N THR A 90 -8.34 -12.89 -23.39
CA THR A 90 -9.27 -13.24 -22.29
C THR A 90 -8.63 -14.10 -21.20
N MET A 91 -7.40 -14.57 -21.40
CA MET A 91 -6.72 -15.43 -20.42
C MET A 91 -5.94 -14.60 -19.42
N LEU A 92 -6.09 -14.93 -18.12
CA LEU A 92 -5.28 -14.37 -17.04
C LEU A 92 -3.83 -14.81 -17.22
N LYS A 93 -2.92 -13.84 -17.29
CA LYS A 93 -1.48 -14.08 -17.44
C LYS A 93 -0.77 -13.92 -16.10
N ASN A 94 -0.90 -12.74 -15.50
CA ASN A 94 -0.30 -12.42 -14.21
C ASN A 94 -1.36 -11.88 -13.26
N ALA A 95 -1.23 -12.22 -11.98
CA ALA A 95 -1.95 -11.54 -10.92
C ALA A 95 -1.57 -10.05 -10.89
N PRO A 96 -2.32 -9.18 -10.18
CA PRO A 96 -1.93 -7.79 -9.99
C PRO A 96 -0.49 -7.68 -9.45
N HIS A 97 0.23 -6.67 -9.93
CA HIS A 97 1.67 -6.54 -9.69
C HIS A 97 1.99 -6.36 -8.21
N ARG A 98 3.17 -6.85 -7.83
CA ARG A 98 3.72 -6.63 -6.49
C ARG A 98 4.50 -5.33 -6.47
N VAL A 99 4.44 -4.64 -5.36
CA VAL A 99 5.11 -3.36 -5.17
C VAL A 99 6.01 -3.35 -3.95
N MET A 100 7.04 -2.52 -3.98
CA MET A 100 7.90 -2.24 -2.85
C MET A 100 7.71 -0.80 -2.41
N LEU A 101 7.29 -0.60 -1.15
CA LEU A 101 7.21 0.72 -0.55
C LEU A 101 8.56 1.09 0.05
N VAL A 102 9.16 2.17 -0.44
CA VAL A 102 10.42 2.70 0.11
C VAL A 102 10.14 4.00 0.83
N TYR A 103 10.30 3.97 2.16
CA TYR A 103 10.15 5.13 3.05
C TYR A 103 11.36 5.24 3.97
N GLY A 104 12.45 5.83 3.46
CA GLY A 104 13.72 5.90 4.18
C GLY A 104 14.18 4.51 4.63
N GLN A 105 14.35 4.31 5.95
CA GLN A 105 14.70 3.03 6.57
C GLN A 105 13.52 2.34 7.27
N LEU A 106 12.31 2.91 7.22
CA LEU A 106 11.15 2.39 7.94
C LEU A 106 10.67 1.03 7.37
N TYR A 107 10.77 0.87 6.05
CA TYR A 107 10.30 -0.31 5.32
C TYR A 107 11.42 -0.90 4.45
N PRO A 108 12.45 -1.53 5.06
CA PRO A 108 13.55 -2.10 4.30
C PRO A 108 13.08 -3.36 3.55
N GLY A 109 13.04 -3.28 2.21
CA GLY A 109 12.72 -4.43 1.36
C GLY A 109 11.30 -4.97 1.49
N LEU A 110 10.36 -4.14 1.98
CA LEU A 110 8.99 -4.57 2.21
C LEU A 110 8.23 -4.75 0.90
N VAL A 111 7.90 -5.99 0.57
CA VAL A 111 7.09 -6.34 -0.60
C VAL A 111 5.62 -6.37 -0.20
N CYS A 112 4.78 -5.70 -0.98
CA CYS A 112 3.35 -5.57 -0.76
C CYS A 112 2.57 -5.86 -2.04
N ILE A 113 1.28 -6.10 -1.87
CA ILE A 113 0.27 -5.98 -2.92
C ILE A 113 -0.59 -4.75 -2.65
N VAL A 114 -1.05 -4.09 -3.71
CA VAL A 114 -2.01 -3.00 -3.58
C VAL A 114 -3.41 -3.57 -3.43
N LYS A 115 -4.03 -3.34 -2.26
CA LYS A 115 -5.40 -3.80 -1.99
C LYS A 115 -6.44 -2.78 -2.41
N GLN A 116 -6.15 -1.50 -2.21
CA GLN A 116 -7.11 -0.45 -2.48
C GLN A 116 -6.40 0.86 -2.85
N VAL A 117 -6.96 1.53 -3.86
CA VAL A 117 -6.59 2.88 -4.25
C VAL A 117 -7.86 3.71 -4.28
N LYS A 118 -8.02 4.60 -3.30
CA LYS A 118 -9.16 5.51 -3.25
C LYS A 118 -8.69 6.93 -3.59
N ALA A 119 -8.91 7.33 -4.82
CA ALA A 119 -8.58 8.66 -5.30
C ALA A 119 -9.75 9.62 -5.15
N ARG A 120 -9.47 10.82 -4.65
CA ARG A 120 -10.39 11.95 -4.57
C ARG A 120 -9.80 13.11 -5.38
N PHE A 121 -10.46 13.48 -6.46
CA PHE A 121 -10.15 14.68 -7.24
C PHE A 121 -11.01 15.84 -6.75
N PHE A 122 -10.41 17.01 -6.51
CA PHE A 122 -11.14 18.15 -5.94
C PHE A 122 -10.49 19.50 -6.27
N GLU A 123 -11.29 20.57 -6.17
CA GLU A 123 -10.96 22.00 -6.34
C GLU A 123 -10.38 22.42 -7.69
N LEU A 124 -9.26 21.84 -8.09
CA LEU A 124 -8.46 22.29 -9.22
C LEU A 124 -8.67 21.37 -10.42
N PHE A 125 -9.61 21.76 -11.27
CA PHE A 125 -9.80 21.19 -12.61
C PHE A 125 -9.40 22.22 -13.65
N ASP A 126 -8.69 21.77 -14.67
CA ASP A 126 -8.39 22.60 -15.83
C ASP A 126 -9.68 22.97 -16.58
N ARG A 127 -9.79 24.24 -17.02
CA ARG A 127 -11.05 24.73 -17.61
C ARG A 127 -11.33 24.19 -19.00
N GLU A 128 -10.28 23.86 -19.76
CA GLU A 128 -10.41 23.42 -21.16
C GLU A 128 -10.46 21.89 -21.24
N SER A 129 -9.50 21.23 -20.59
CA SER A 129 -9.36 19.77 -20.61
C SER A 129 -10.19 19.04 -19.56
N LEU A 130 -10.72 19.76 -18.56
CA LEU A 130 -11.42 19.20 -17.39
C LEU A 130 -10.59 18.16 -16.62
N LEU A 131 -9.28 18.15 -16.82
CA LEU A 131 -8.37 17.25 -16.13
C LEU A 131 -8.09 17.75 -14.71
N PRO A 132 -8.01 16.84 -13.73
CA PRO A 132 -7.66 17.23 -12.37
C PRO A 132 -6.20 17.66 -12.31
N GLN A 133 -5.95 18.78 -11.62
CA GLN A 133 -4.62 19.26 -11.24
C GLN A 133 -4.31 18.96 -9.77
N ARG A 134 -5.28 18.44 -9.01
CA ARG A 134 -5.11 18.07 -7.59
C ARG A 134 -5.85 16.77 -7.28
N ALA A 135 -5.22 15.90 -6.51
CA ALA A 135 -5.83 14.69 -5.98
C ALA A 135 -5.28 14.33 -4.60
N GLU A 136 -6.12 13.69 -3.80
CA GLU A 136 -5.72 12.92 -2.62
C GLU A 136 -5.97 11.45 -2.88
N VAL A 137 -5.02 10.60 -2.53
CA VAL A 137 -5.12 9.16 -2.71
C VAL A 137 -4.89 8.46 -1.38
N ASP A 138 -5.90 7.77 -0.89
CA ASP A 138 -5.75 6.81 0.20
C ASP A 138 -5.28 5.48 -0.43
N LEU A 139 -4.03 5.11 -0.21
CA LEU A 139 -3.41 3.88 -0.68
C LEU A 139 -3.40 2.86 0.47
N THR A 140 -3.91 1.66 0.22
CA THR A 140 -3.86 0.53 1.16
C THR A 140 -3.05 -0.60 0.56
N LEU A 141 -1.97 -0.95 1.24
CA LEU A 141 -1.04 -2.02 0.92
C LEU A 141 -1.25 -3.17 1.91
N GLU A 142 -1.10 -4.40 1.44
CA GLU A 142 -0.95 -5.56 2.32
C GLU A 142 0.40 -6.23 2.05
N GLU A 143 1.12 -6.53 3.12
CA GLU A 143 2.40 -7.22 3.06
C GLU A 143 2.23 -8.59 2.38
N TYR A 144 3.09 -8.84 1.40
CA TYR A 144 3.11 -10.08 0.67
C TYR A 144 4.16 -11.00 1.27
N ILE A 145 3.70 -12.11 1.86
CA ILE A 145 4.55 -13.09 2.53
C ILE A 145 4.30 -14.46 1.91
N GLU A 146 5.36 -15.11 1.42
CA GLU A 146 5.28 -16.45 0.82
C GLU A 146 5.26 -17.59 1.85
N ARG A 147 5.86 -17.37 3.03
CA ARG A 147 5.99 -18.38 4.09
C ARG A 147 5.63 -17.82 5.46
N SER A 148 5.13 -18.65 6.37
CA SER A 148 4.89 -18.21 7.75
C SER A 148 6.18 -17.66 8.39
N VAL A 149 6.04 -16.57 9.13
CA VAL A 149 7.13 -15.86 9.81
C VAL A 149 6.99 -16.07 11.32
N GLU A 150 8.12 -16.31 11.99
CA GLU A 150 8.20 -16.53 13.43
C GLU A 150 8.42 -15.20 14.20
N VAL A 151 8.07 -15.16 15.49
CA VAL A 151 8.05 -13.92 16.28
C VAL A 151 9.43 -13.29 16.51
N MET A 152 10.50 -14.07 16.61
CA MET A 152 11.87 -13.57 16.75
C MET A 152 12.41 -13.05 15.42
N GLU A 153 11.98 -13.57 14.27
CA GLU A 153 12.37 -13.04 12.95
C GLU A 153 11.95 -11.59 12.74
N VAL A 154 10.86 -11.14 13.40
CA VAL A 154 10.35 -9.76 13.30
C VAL A 154 10.80 -8.84 14.45
N ARG A 155 11.45 -9.38 15.49
CA ARG A 155 11.99 -8.62 16.63
C ARG A 155 13.47 -8.35 16.40
N LEU A 156 13.77 -7.42 15.50
CA LEU A 156 15.12 -6.90 15.26
C LEU A 156 15.39 -5.65 16.11
#